data_AF-A0A9P6NHC4-F1
#
_entry.id   AF-A0A9P6NHC4-F1
#
_cell.length_a   1.000
_cell.length_b   1.000
_cell.length_c   1.000
_cell.angle_alpha   90.00
_cell.angle_beta   90.00
_cell.angle_gamma   90.00
#
_symmetry.space_group_name_H-M   'P 1'
#
loop_
_entity.id
_entity.type
_entity.pdbx_description
1 polymer ?
#
loop_
_entity_poly.entity_id
_entity_poly.type
_entity_poly.pdbx_seq_one_letter_code
_entity_poly.pdbx_strand_id
1 'polypeptide(L)'
;MDAEPESVSSDQAFRKDGLAEATYEVLDVRESARWVIERAVEVQINQAGIELAANQLLPSILTAQVSLQGKPTVLTDWHSHPLHPPLPRREDLQSSEAFEEARDKLLHWIFLVSVLNFSFWSSSPSTRFSVRCGPKDVAWTGYWSLLAALHRAIEEGCKEILEPTYYGTIASDADLRYVFRPDRTHDEPMPLLSERIKLLREVGSVIVEKYNGKVRHLVERANCSAIELVKLLVQEIPGFRDEALYASRRVGFYKRAQILVAEVWAAFEGEGIGHFDDIERLTMFADYRVPQILQTLGMVTYSPRLINMLESYTNMENGSKEEVEIRAGSVIAVELMRSAIEHILQNKKQLSPGLLPSSIELDFWLWDLAKRQELEQKSSNSKRVLVPHHCTRSIYY
;
A
#
# COMPACT_ATOMS: atom_id res chain seq x y z
N MET A 1 30.05 -13.07 54.04
CA MET A 1 31.14 -12.26 53.46
C MET A 1 31.51 -12.89 52.13
N ASP A 2 30.54 -13.14 51.27
CA ASP A 2 29.77 -12.17 50.46
C ASP A 2 30.55 -11.84 49.20
N ALA A 3 30.21 -12.56 48.14
CA ALA A 3 30.39 -12.12 46.77
C ALA A 3 29.13 -12.57 46.02
N GLU A 4 28.30 -11.59 45.67
CA GLU A 4 27.09 -11.73 44.86
C GLU A 4 27.44 -12.24 43.45
N PRO A 5 26.57 -13.03 42.79
CA PRO A 5 26.74 -13.34 41.39
C PRO A 5 26.12 -12.24 40.52
N GLU A 6 26.93 -11.68 39.62
CA GLU A 6 26.53 -10.78 38.54
C GLU A 6 25.52 -11.45 37.59
N SER A 7 24.41 -10.76 37.33
CA SER A 7 23.40 -11.12 36.35
C SER A 7 23.91 -10.84 34.93
N VAL A 8 24.17 -11.88 34.15
CA VAL A 8 24.45 -11.75 32.71
C VAL A 8 23.15 -11.94 31.92
N SER A 9 22.86 -10.90 31.14
CA SER A 9 21.77 -10.72 30.18
C SER A 9 21.55 -11.92 29.24
N SER A 10 20.28 -12.28 29.06
CA SER A 10 19.78 -13.37 28.22
C SER A 10 19.74 -13.02 26.73
N ASP A 11 20.87 -12.64 26.13
CA ASP A 11 20.91 -12.23 24.71
C ASP A 11 22.04 -12.87 23.88
N GLN A 12 22.58 -13.99 24.33
CA GLN A 12 23.57 -14.77 23.57
C GLN A 12 23.37 -16.28 23.73
N ALA A 13 22.33 -16.83 23.12
CA ALA A 13 22.20 -18.28 22.92
C ALA A 13 21.30 -18.64 21.73
N PHE A 14 21.61 -18.14 20.53
CA PHE A 14 21.05 -18.69 19.28
C PHE A 14 22.09 -18.71 18.16
N ARG A 15 23.24 -19.35 18.41
CA ARG A 15 24.13 -19.82 17.33
C ARG A 15 24.87 -21.07 17.77
N LYS A 16 24.25 -22.22 17.53
CA LYS A 16 24.88 -23.52 17.22
C LYS A 16 23.76 -24.53 17.00
N ASP A 17 23.38 -24.71 15.75
CA ASP A 17 23.27 -26.02 15.12
C ASP A 17 23.06 -25.83 13.62
N GLY A 18 24.00 -26.38 12.84
CA GLY A 18 24.03 -26.30 11.39
C GLY A 18 23.00 -27.23 10.76
N LEU A 19 21.74 -26.83 10.78
CA LEU A 19 20.76 -27.26 9.79
C LEU A 19 20.82 -26.26 8.65
N ALA A 20 21.14 -26.74 7.45
CA ALA A 20 21.00 -25.97 6.22
C ALA A 20 19.62 -25.29 6.23
N GLU A 21 19.58 -23.97 6.13
CA GLU A 21 18.34 -23.26 5.81
C GLU A 21 17.86 -23.84 4.49
N ALA A 22 16.90 -24.77 4.56
CA ALA A 22 16.08 -25.07 3.40
C ALA A 22 15.47 -23.73 3.00
N THR A 23 15.96 -23.16 1.90
CA THR A 23 15.41 -21.96 1.29
C THR A 23 14.00 -22.31 0.85
N TYR A 24 13.04 -22.22 1.77
CA TYR A 24 11.64 -22.28 1.42
C TYR A 24 11.37 -21.02 0.61
N GLU A 25 11.44 -21.17 -0.72
CA GLU A 25 11.09 -20.14 -1.68
C GLU A 25 9.73 -19.55 -1.30
N VAL A 26 9.69 -18.24 -1.11
CA VAL A 26 8.44 -17.55 -0.79
C VAL A 26 7.61 -17.53 -2.07
N LEU A 27 6.37 -17.99 -1.94
CA LEU A 27 5.42 -17.99 -3.04
C LEU A 27 5.20 -16.56 -3.57
N ASP A 28 4.87 -16.43 -4.86
CA ASP A 28 4.39 -15.13 -5.36
C ASP A 28 3.06 -14.74 -4.67
N VAL A 29 2.59 -13.50 -4.86
CA VAL A 29 1.41 -13.01 -4.14
C VAL A 29 0.14 -13.80 -4.45
N ARG A 30 -0.06 -14.23 -5.71
CA ARG A 30 -1.25 -15.00 -6.11
C ARG A 30 -1.16 -16.43 -5.59
N GLU A 31 0.00 -17.04 -5.68
CA GLU A 31 0.28 -18.39 -5.16
C GLU A 31 0.15 -18.42 -3.63
N SER A 32 0.70 -17.40 -2.96
CA SER A 32 0.58 -17.17 -1.52
C SER A 32 -0.89 -17.09 -1.10
N ALA A 33 -1.66 -16.21 -1.75
CA ALA A 33 -3.07 -16.04 -1.44
C ALA A 33 -3.88 -17.31 -1.69
N ARG A 34 -3.59 -18.03 -2.78
CA ARG A 34 -4.24 -19.32 -3.09
C ARG A 34 -3.92 -20.38 -2.04
N TRP A 35 -2.64 -20.51 -1.67
CA TRP A 35 -2.18 -21.45 -0.65
C TRP A 35 -2.91 -21.25 0.68
N VAL A 36 -3.07 -19.99 1.10
CA VAL A 36 -3.79 -19.61 2.32
C VAL A 36 -5.28 -19.96 2.19
N ILE A 37 -5.95 -19.51 1.13
CA ILE A 37 -7.40 -19.67 0.98
C ILE A 37 -7.85 -21.13 0.84
N GLU A 38 -7.06 -21.99 0.22
CA GLU A 38 -7.32 -23.44 0.17
C GLU A 38 -7.33 -24.10 1.56
N ARG A 39 -6.76 -23.44 2.58
CA ARG A 39 -6.58 -23.94 3.95
C ARG A 39 -7.27 -23.05 4.99
N ALA A 40 -7.94 -21.98 4.54
CA ALA A 40 -8.57 -20.99 5.39
C ALA A 40 -9.77 -21.58 6.14
N VAL A 41 -9.99 -21.07 7.35
CA VAL A 41 -11.12 -21.46 8.22
C VAL A 41 -12.00 -20.27 8.56
N GLU A 42 -11.37 -19.10 8.69
CA GLU A 42 -12.00 -17.84 9.07
C GLU A 42 -12.54 -17.07 7.87
N VAL A 43 -11.94 -17.25 6.68
CA VAL A 43 -12.34 -16.56 5.45
C VAL A 43 -12.68 -17.57 4.35
N GLN A 44 -13.81 -17.36 3.68
CA GLN A 44 -14.25 -18.17 2.53
C GLN A 44 -14.59 -17.27 1.34
N ILE A 45 -14.22 -17.73 0.15
CA ILE A 45 -14.59 -17.08 -1.11
C ILE A 45 -16.04 -17.43 -1.45
N ASN A 46 -16.84 -16.42 -1.77
CA ASN A 46 -18.22 -16.60 -2.22
C ASN A 46 -18.33 -16.32 -3.73
N GLN A 47 -18.27 -17.39 -4.52
CA GLN A 47 -18.29 -17.31 -5.99
C GLN A 47 -19.55 -16.61 -6.53
N ALA A 48 -20.73 -16.93 -5.98
CA ALA A 48 -21.98 -16.30 -6.40
C ALA A 48 -22.00 -14.80 -6.08
N GLY A 49 -21.41 -14.41 -4.94
CA GLY A 49 -21.24 -13.00 -4.58
C GLY A 49 -20.28 -12.25 -5.52
N ILE A 50 -19.20 -12.91 -5.94
CA ILE A 50 -18.25 -12.36 -6.93
C ILE A 50 -18.94 -12.13 -8.29
N GLU A 51 -19.70 -13.11 -8.78
CA GLU A 51 -20.43 -12.97 -10.05
C GLU A 51 -21.48 -11.86 -9.98
N LEU A 52 -22.19 -11.76 -8.85
CA LEU A 52 -23.16 -10.69 -8.62
C LEU A 52 -22.47 -9.32 -8.60
N ALA A 53 -21.38 -9.17 -7.84
CA ALA A 53 -20.62 -7.94 -7.74
C ALA A 53 -20.04 -7.52 -9.10
N ALA A 54 -19.43 -8.45 -9.84
CA ALA A 54 -18.92 -8.20 -11.19
C ALA A 54 -20.02 -7.67 -12.13
N ASN A 55 -21.20 -8.30 -12.16
CA ASN A 55 -22.30 -7.85 -13.00
C ASN A 55 -22.84 -6.47 -12.59
N GLN A 56 -22.96 -6.21 -11.29
CA GLN A 56 -23.50 -4.95 -10.77
C GLN A 56 -22.55 -3.77 -10.96
N LEU A 57 -21.25 -4.00 -10.78
CA LEU A 57 -20.25 -2.94 -10.77
C LEU A 57 -19.66 -2.65 -12.15
N LEU A 58 -19.70 -3.62 -13.07
CA LEU A 58 -19.14 -3.47 -14.41
C LEU A 58 -19.61 -2.20 -15.14
N PRO A 59 -20.91 -1.84 -15.20
CA PRO A 59 -21.33 -0.62 -15.89
C PRO A 59 -20.66 0.65 -15.37
N SER A 60 -20.49 0.78 -14.05
CA SER A 60 -19.84 1.93 -13.43
C SER A 60 -18.33 1.94 -13.69
N ILE A 61 -17.68 0.77 -13.67
CA ILE A 61 -16.26 0.62 -14.01
C ILE A 61 -16.01 1.03 -15.47
N LEU A 62 -16.82 0.53 -16.41
CA LEU A 62 -16.68 0.85 -17.82
C LEU A 62 -16.97 2.32 -18.13
N THR A 63 -17.98 2.91 -17.46
CA THR A 63 -18.31 4.33 -17.62
C THR A 63 -17.11 5.21 -17.25
N ALA A 64 -16.44 4.90 -16.13
CA ALA A 64 -15.24 5.61 -15.72
C ALA A 64 -14.12 5.52 -16.78
N GLN A 65 -13.87 4.32 -17.34
CA GLN A 65 -12.85 4.13 -18.38
C GLN A 65 -13.19 4.84 -19.72
N VAL A 66 -14.46 4.84 -20.14
CA VAL A 66 -14.89 5.52 -21.37
C VAL A 66 -14.73 7.04 -21.26
N SER A 67 -15.07 7.61 -20.09
CA SER A 67 -14.84 9.04 -19.82
C SER A 67 -13.38 9.46 -19.97
N LEU A 68 -12.45 8.51 -19.88
CA LEU A 68 -11.01 8.72 -19.94
C LEU A 68 -10.38 8.23 -21.24
N GLN A 69 -11.21 8.10 -22.29
CA GLN A 69 -10.77 7.72 -23.64
C GLN A 69 -10.00 6.39 -23.69
N GLY A 70 -10.28 5.47 -22.77
CA GLY A 70 -9.60 4.18 -22.69
C GLY A 70 -8.22 4.22 -22.02
N LYS A 71 -7.80 5.35 -21.44
CA LYS A 71 -6.71 5.34 -20.46
C LYS A 71 -7.21 4.72 -19.14
N PRO A 72 -6.39 3.89 -18.46
CA PRO A 72 -6.72 3.41 -17.12
C PRO A 72 -7.05 4.56 -16.17
N THR A 73 -8.14 4.44 -15.42
CA THR A 73 -8.65 5.52 -14.55
C THR A 73 -7.62 6.01 -13.54
N VAL A 74 -6.87 5.07 -13.02
CA VAL A 74 -5.72 5.31 -12.15
C VAL A 74 -4.68 6.28 -12.73
N LEU A 75 -4.37 6.23 -14.03
CA LEU A 75 -3.35 7.11 -14.61
C LEU A 75 -3.80 8.57 -14.60
N THR A 76 -5.07 8.81 -14.92
CA THR A 76 -5.61 10.17 -15.05
C THR A 76 -5.99 10.76 -13.70
N ASP A 77 -6.51 9.95 -12.78
CA ASP A 77 -7.00 10.41 -11.50
C ASP A 77 -5.86 10.70 -10.52
N TRP A 78 -4.70 10.05 -10.68
CA TRP A 78 -3.53 10.28 -9.83
C TRP A 78 -3.13 11.76 -9.79
N HIS A 79 -3.00 12.40 -10.96
CA HIS A 79 -2.68 13.83 -11.07
C HIS A 79 -3.84 14.77 -10.72
N SER A 80 -5.06 14.25 -10.60
CA SER A 80 -6.24 15.07 -10.28
C SER A 80 -6.29 15.49 -8.82
N HIS A 81 -5.62 14.74 -7.92
CA HIS A 81 -5.64 15.04 -6.50
C HIS A 81 -4.70 16.21 -6.16
N PRO A 82 -5.15 17.21 -5.37
CA PRO A 82 -4.36 18.42 -5.10
C PRO A 82 -3.07 18.19 -4.31
N LEU A 83 -2.91 17.03 -3.66
CA LEU A 83 -1.70 16.67 -2.93
C LEU A 83 -0.70 15.85 -3.74
N HIS A 84 -1.04 15.42 -4.95
CA HIS A 84 -0.08 14.77 -5.84
C HIS A 84 0.69 15.85 -6.64
N PRO A 85 2.03 15.81 -6.70
CA PRO A 85 2.79 16.72 -7.55
C PRO A 85 2.45 16.48 -9.03
N PRO A 86 2.38 17.53 -9.87
CA PRO A 86 2.05 17.36 -11.28
C PRO A 86 3.17 16.63 -12.03
N LEU A 87 2.81 15.88 -13.09
CA LEU A 87 3.78 15.34 -14.05
C LEU A 87 4.57 16.48 -14.72
N PRO A 88 5.92 16.52 -14.60
CA PRO A 88 6.72 17.52 -15.28
C PRO A 88 6.54 17.44 -16.79
N ARG A 89 6.34 18.58 -17.46
CA ARG A 89 6.28 18.66 -18.92
C ARG A 89 7.53 19.30 -19.49
N ARG A 90 7.96 18.80 -20.66
CA ARG A 90 9.18 19.27 -21.33
C ARG A 90 9.11 20.76 -21.67
N GLU A 91 7.93 21.21 -22.10
CA GLU A 91 7.63 22.59 -22.51
C GLU A 91 7.70 23.61 -21.38
N ASP A 92 7.53 23.18 -20.12
CA ASP A 92 7.52 24.06 -18.95
C ASP A 92 8.92 24.34 -18.38
N LEU A 93 9.96 23.67 -18.90
CA LEU A 93 11.30 23.65 -18.30
C LEU A 93 12.39 24.14 -19.24
N GLN A 94 13.32 24.91 -18.68
CA GLN A 94 14.31 25.70 -19.42
C GLN A 94 15.41 24.87 -20.11
N SER A 95 15.65 23.64 -19.65
CA SER A 95 16.72 22.77 -20.16
C SER A 95 16.37 21.30 -20.01
N SER A 96 17.04 20.41 -20.74
CA SER A 96 16.84 18.95 -20.60
C SER A 96 17.19 18.45 -19.20
N GLU A 97 18.23 19.03 -18.60
CA GLU A 97 18.66 18.71 -17.24
C GLU A 97 17.59 19.07 -16.21
N ALA A 98 16.96 20.25 -16.31
CA ALA A 98 15.89 20.66 -15.42
C ALA A 98 14.65 19.74 -15.54
N PHE A 99 14.37 19.24 -16.76
CA PHE A 99 13.31 18.26 -16.98
C PHE A 99 13.59 16.93 -16.30
N GLU A 100 14.81 16.41 -16.43
CA GLU A 100 15.18 15.16 -15.75
C GLU A 100 15.22 15.32 -14.22
N GLU A 101 15.69 16.46 -13.70
CA GLU A 101 15.66 16.76 -12.28
C GLU A 101 14.23 16.84 -11.72
N ALA A 102 13.31 17.46 -12.45
CA ALA A 102 11.91 17.52 -12.05
C ALA A 102 11.26 16.11 -12.00
N ARG A 103 11.61 15.25 -12.96
CA ARG A 103 11.15 13.85 -12.98
C ARG A 103 11.76 13.04 -11.83
N ASP A 104 13.03 13.26 -11.50
CA ASP A 104 13.67 12.66 -10.32
C ASP A 104 12.98 13.07 -9.03
N LYS A 105 12.62 14.35 -8.88
CA LYS A 105 11.89 14.84 -7.69
C LYS A 105 10.52 14.20 -7.56
N LEU A 106 9.78 14.04 -8.66
CA LEU A 106 8.52 13.30 -8.66
C LEU A 106 8.73 11.84 -8.23
N LEU A 107 9.76 11.18 -8.76
CA LEU A 107 10.07 9.80 -8.37
C LEU A 107 10.49 9.67 -6.90
N HIS A 108 11.30 10.60 -6.38
CA HIS A 108 11.68 10.68 -4.98
C HIS A 108 10.47 10.87 -4.07
N TRP A 109 9.51 11.73 -4.48
CA TRP A 109 8.24 11.89 -3.79
C TRP A 109 7.45 10.58 -3.72
N ILE A 110 7.24 9.93 -4.86
CA ILE A 110 6.49 8.67 -4.95
C ILE A 110 7.14 7.58 -4.09
N PHE A 111 8.47 7.46 -4.16
CA PHE A 111 9.23 6.52 -3.36
C PHE A 111 9.03 6.76 -1.86
N LEU A 112 9.22 8.00 -1.40
CA LEU A 112 9.06 8.35 0.02
C LEU A 112 7.65 8.09 0.53
N VAL A 113 6.63 8.49 -0.24
CA VAL A 113 5.22 8.25 0.11
C VAL A 113 4.94 6.74 0.19
N SER A 114 5.41 5.96 -0.77
CA SER A 114 5.19 4.51 -0.83
C SER A 114 5.89 3.77 0.32
N VAL A 115 7.12 4.18 0.67
CA VAL A 115 7.84 3.72 1.86
C VAL A 115 7.00 3.98 3.12
N LEU A 116 6.28 5.09 3.20
CA LEU A 116 5.52 5.45 4.39
C LEU A 116 4.03 5.05 4.31
N ASN A 117 3.61 4.30 3.30
CA ASN A 117 2.19 3.98 3.08
C ASN A 117 1.69 2.79 3.92
N PHE A 118 1.55 3.00 5.24
CA PHE A 118 1.04 1.99 6.19
C PHE A 118 0.35 2.55 7.45
N SER A 119 -0.51 1.76 8.10
CA SER A 119 -1.10 1.96 9.43
C SER A 119 -1.81 3.31 9.67
N PHE A 120 -2.63 3.78 8.73
CA PHE A 120 -3.34 5.07 8.83
C PHE A 120 -4.66 5.06 9.61
N TRP A 121 -5.10 3.90 10.11
CA TRP A 121 -6.29 3.81 10.96
C TRP A 121 -6.01 4.37 12.35
N SER A 122 -7.07 4.77 13.06
CA SER A 122 -7.03 5.46 14.33
C SER A 122 -7.94 4.78 15.33
N SER A 123 -7.59 4.86 16.62
CA SER A 123 -8.41 4.28 17.69
C SER A 123 -9.63 5.15 18.00
N SER A 124 -9.56 6.45 17.71
CA SER A 124 -10.66 7.38 17.91
C SER A 124 -10.80 8.35 16.72
N PRO A 125 -11.98 8.40 16.07
CA PRO A 125 -12.24 9.34 14.98
C PRO A 125 -12.06 10.82 15.37
N SER A 126 -12.24 11.18 16.65
CA SER A 126 -12.21 12.57 17.12
C SER A 126 -10.80 13.10 17.39
N THR A 127 -9.82 12.21 17.58
CA THR A 127 -8.41 12.54 17.86
C THR A 127 -7.50 12.00 16.76
N ARG A 128 -8.03 11.67 15.59
CA ARG A 128 -7.24 11.06 14.51
C ARG A 128 -6.10 11.99 14.08
N PHE A 129 -4.91 11.41 13.86
CA PHE A 129 -3.76 12.12 13.31
C PHE A 129 -4.16 12.90 12.04
N SER A 130 -4.00 14.22 12.12
CA SER A 130 -4.39 15.16 11.07
C SER A 130 -3.26 16.12 10.74
N VAL A 131 -3.20 16.57 9.49
CA VAL A 131 -2.27 17.59 9.04
C VAL A 131 -3.01 18.57 8.14
N ARG A 132 -2.86 19.85 8.44
CA ARG A 132 -3.41 20.96 7.67
C ARG A 132 -2.36 21.47 6.68
N CYS A 133 -2.72 21.55 5.40
CA CYS A 133 -1.86 22.12 4.36
C CYS A 133 -2.67 22.65 3.17
N GLY A 134 -2.02 23.46 2.33
CA GLY A 134 -2.57 23.98 1.10
C GLY A 134 -3.48 25.21 1.26
N PRO A 135 -3.91 25.82 0.14
CA PRO A 135 -4.49 27.17 0.12
C PRO A 135 -5.89 27.28 0.77
N LYS A 136 -6.57 26.16 0.97
CA LYS A 136 -7.91 26.10 1.58
C LYS A 136 -7.89 25.73 3.06
N ASP A 137 -6.69 25.58 3.65
CA ASP A 137 -6.51 25.26 5.06
C ASP A 137 -7.30 24.01 5.50
N VAL A 138 -7.25 22.96 4.66
CA VAL A 138 -8.00 21.72 4.88
C VAL A 138 -7.21 20.79 5.80
N ALA A 139 -7.88 20.24 6.82
CA ALA A 139 -7.30 19.18 7.66
C ALA A 139 -7.43 17.82 6.96
N TRP A 140 -6.31 17.27 6.54
CA TRP A 140 -6.20 15.95 5.92
C TRP A 140 -6.03 14.87 6.99
N THR A 141 -6.60 13.69 6.75
CA THR A 141 -6.51 12.52 7.64
C THR A 141 -6.28 11.23 6.84
N GLY A 142 -5.88 10.17 7.53
CA GLY A 142 -5.64 8.87 6.89
C GLY A 142 -4.39 8.92 5.99
N TYR A 143 -4.44 8.29 4.82
CA TYR A 143 -3.34 8.36 3.84
C TYR A 143 -3.00 9.81 3.46
N TRP A 144 -4.01 10.66 3.27
CA TRP A 144 -3.81 12.03 2.82
C TRP A 144 -3.04 12.91 3.82
N SER A 145 -3.07 12.59 5.12
CA SER A 145 -2.27 13.35 6.09
C SER A 145 -0.77 13.10 5.97
N LEU A 146 -0.34 11.97 5.40
CA LEU A 146 1.06 11.75 5.05
C LEU A 146 1.51 12.72 3.96
N LEU A 147 0.77 12.81 2.86
CA LEU A 147 1.12 13.72 1.76
C LEU A 147 1.08 15.17 2.23
N ALA A 148 0.07 15.53 3.04
CA ALA A 148 -0.03 16.86 3.63
C ALA A 148 1.16 17.19 4.57
N ALA A 149 1.68 16.21 5.31
CA ALA A 149 2.88 16.40 6.13
C ALA A 149 4.12 16.74 5.28
N LEU A 150 4.30 16.06 4.15
CA LEU A 150 5.40 16.32 3.23
C LEU A 150 5.26 17.68 2.54
N HIS A 151 4.05 18.03 2.08
CA HIS A 151 3.77 19.36 1.52
C HIS A 151 4.07 20.47 2.53
N ARG A 152 3.54 20.34 3.76
CA ARG A 152 3.79 21.32 4.82
C ARG A 152 5.29 21.46 5.13
N ALA A 153 6.03 20.36 5.18
CA ALA A 153 7.48 20.41 5.40
C ALA A 153 8.21 21.17 4.26
N ILE A 154 7.83 20.93 3.01
CA ILE A 154 8.37 21.63 1.84
C ILE A 154 8.02 23.13 1.86
N GLU A 155 6.78 23.47 2.22
CA GLU A 155 6.31 24.86 2.39
C GLU A 155 7.07 25.59 3.51
N GLU A 156 7.43 24.86 4.58
CA GLU A 156 8.24 25.34 5.70
C GLU A 156 9.75 25.39 5.40
N GLY A 157 10.16 25.04 4.17
CA GLY A 157 11.54 25.14 3.70
C GLY A 157 12.37 23.86 3.82
N CYS A 158 11.81 22.75 4.30
CA CYS A 158 12.47 21.45 4.38
C CYS A 158 12.26 20.66 3.07
N LYS A 159 12.88 21.13 1.97
CA LYS A 159 12.75 20.50 0.65
C LYS A 159 13.55 19.21 0.54
N GLU A 160 14.62 19.11 1.32
CA GLU A 160 15.54 18.00 1.40
C GLU A 160 14.88 16.72 1.93
N ILE A 161 13.68 16.81 2.53
CA ILE A 161 12.92 15.64 2.98
C ILE A 161 12.67 14.59 1.88
N LEU A 162 12.71 14.98 0.61
CA LEU A 162 12.57 14.07 -0.53
C LEU A 162 13.86 13.30 -0.84
N GLU A 163 15.01 13.74 -0.35
CA GLU A 163 16.30 13.18 -0.72
C GLU A 163 16.69 11.97 0.16
N PRO A 164 17.00 10.81 -0.45
CA PRO A 164 17.44 9.61 0.29
C PRO A 164 18.59 9.83 1.25
N THR A 165 19.56 10.66 0.87
CA THR A 165 20.68 11.02 1.74
C THR A 165 20.23 11.78 2.97
N TYR A 166 19.22 12.66 2.85
CA TYR A 166 18.76 13.48 3.95
C TYR A 166 18.08 12.64 5.03
N TYR A 167 17.02 11.92 4.68
CA TYR A 167 16.32 11.09 5.65
C TYR A 167 17.12 9.82 6.03
N GLY A 168 18.06 9.38 5.19
CA GLY A 168 18.96 8.27 5.49
C GLY A 168 20.02 8.63 6.53
N THR A 169 20.64 9.81 6.45
CA THR A 169 21.87 10.12 7.21
C THR A 169 21.95 11.53 7.81
N ILE A 170 21.43 12.57 7.13
CA ILE A 170 21.65 13.97 7.53
C ILE A 170 20.65 14.44 8.59
N ALA A 171 19.37 14.18 8.38
CA ALA A 171 18.31 14.62 9.28
C ALA A 171 18.47 13.96 10.65
N SER A 172 18.28 14.69 11.74
CA SER A 172 18.13 14.09 13.06
C SER A 172 16.74 13.45 13.21
N ASP A 173 16.58 12.59 14.21
CA ASP A 173 15.25 12.07 14.53
C ASP A 173 14.29 13.18 15.00
N ALA A 174 14.81 14.28 15.54
CA ALA A 174 14.00 15.44 15.90
C ALA A 174 13.45 16.14 14.66
N ASP A 175 14.27 16.27 13.61
CA ASP A 175 13.85 16.86 12.33
C ASP A 175 12.74 16.03 11.68
N LEU A 176 12.91 14.70 11.64
CA LEU A 176 11.88 13.81 11.09
C LEU A 176 10.60 13.81 11.94
N ARG A 177 10.71 13.87 13.27
CA ARG A 177 9.53 14.04 14.14
C ARG A 177 8.83 15.38 13.89
N TYR A 178 9.57 16.44 13.61
CA TYR A 178 9.01 17.74 13.28
C TYR A 178 8.24 17.71 11.96
N VAL A 179 8.74 17.03 10.92
CA VAL A 179 8.03 16.87 9.64
C VAL A 179 6.66 16.20 9.86
N PHE A 180 6.64 15.08 10.59
CA PHE A 180 5.44 14.25 10.79
C PHE A 180 4.62 14.61 12.03
N ARG A 181 4.78 15.82 12.57
CA ARG A 181 4.01 16.29 13.75
C ARG A 181 2.51 16.45 13.41
N PRO A 182 1.59 16.21 14.34
CA PRO A 182 0.17 16.48 14.10
C PRO A 182 -0.10 17.98 13.95
N ASP A 183 -1.26 18.34 13.38
CA ASP A 183 -1.76 19.73 13.34
C ASP A 183 -2.01 20.27 14.76
N ARG A 184 -2.64 19.46 15.62
CA ARG A 184 -3.01 19.85 16.98
C ARG A 184 -2.29 18.99 18.01
N THR A 185 -1.94 19.59 19.15
CA THR A 185 -1.21 18.92 20.23
C THR A 185 -1.98 17.79 20.90
N HIS A 186 -3.31 17.76 20.77
CA HIS A 186 -4.19 16.73 21.32
C HIS A 186 -4.61 15.66 20.30
N ASP A 187 -4.23 15.80 19.03
CA ASP A 187 -4.42 14.74 18.05
C ASP A 187 -3.45 13.59 18.36
N GLU A 188 -3.85 12.37 17.99
CA GLU A 188 -2.97 11.21 17.97
C GLU A 188 -1.70 11.54 17.17
N PRO A 189 -0.51 11.13 17.65
CA PRO A 189 0.71 11.27 16.87
C PRO A 189 0.64 10.42 15.59
N MET A 190 1.52 10.69 14.62
CA MET A 190 1.63 9.85 13.43
C MET A 190 1.79 8.37 13.85
N PRO A 191 0.91 7.47 13.37
CA PRO A 191 1.00 6.04 13.65
C PRO A 191 2.40 5.48 13.37
N LEU A 192 2.97 4.75 14.33
CA LEU A 192 4.27 4.08 14.17
C LEU A 192 5.41 5.02 13.75
N LEU A 193 5.43 6.25 14.29
CA LEU A 193 6.44 7.27 13.90
C LEU A 193 7.89 6.80 14.12
N SER A 194 8.17 6.08 15.20
CA SER A 194 9.51 5.54 15.47
C SER A 194 9.91 4.51 14.40
N GLU A 195 8.99 3.65 13.99
CA GLU A 195 9.21 2.64 12.95
C GLU A 195 9.36 3.28 11.58
N ARG A 196 8.59 4.34 11.28
CA ARG A 196 8.76 5.15 10.07
C ARG A 196 10.16 5.74 9.98
N ILE A 197 10.66 6.32 11.07
CA ILE A 197 12.02 6.87 11.12
C ILE A 197 13.06 5.78 10.87
N LYS A 198 12.96 4.63 11.56
CA LYS A 198 13.85 3.47 11.32
C LYS A 198 13.84 3.04 9.85
N LEU A 199 12.65 2.98 9.26
CA LEU A 199 12.51 2.61 7.86
C LEU A 199 13.11 3.65 6.91
N LEU A 200 12.95 4.95 7.20
CA LEU A 200 13.61 6.01 6.43
C LEU A 200 15.14 5.86 6.47
N ARG A 201 15.73 5.53 7.63
CA ARG A 201 17.16 5.25 7.73
C ARG A 201 17.57 4.06 6.86
N GLU A 202 16.81 2.96 6.94
CA GLU A 202 17.06 1.75 6.18
C GLU A 202 17.02 2.02 4.67
N VAL A 203 15.91 2.55 4.16
CA VAL A 203 15.74 2.76 2.72
C VAL A 203 16.70 3.84 2.21
N GLY A 204 16.92 4.91 2.97
CA GLY A 204 17.86 5.96 2.60
C GLY A 204 19.28 5.44 2.46
N SER A 205 19.74 4.62 3.42
CA SER A 205 21.07 4.01 3.37
C SER A 205 21.22 3.09 2.16
N VAL A 206 20.22 2.24 1.88
CA VAL A 206 20.24 1.34 0.71
C VAL A 206 20.31 2.13 -0.60
N ILE A 207 19.50 3.17 -0.75
CA ILE A 207 19.51 4.01 -1.96
C ILE A 207 20.84 4.74 -2.13
N VAL A 208 21.42 5.27 -1.05
CA VAL A 208 22.73 5.92 -1.08
C VAL A 208 23.83 4.94 -1.48
N GLU A 209 23.92 3.80 -0.81
CA GLU A 209 25.03 2.86 -0.96
C GLU A 209 24.99 2.07 -2.28
N LYS A 210 23.79 1.65 -2.72
CA LYS A 210 23.66 0.74 -3.88
C LYS A 210 23.22 1.45 -5.16
N TYR A 211 22.59 2.60 -5.04
CA TYR A 211 21.98 3.33 -6.15
C TYR A 211 22.48 4.77 -6.26
N ASN A 212 23.61 5.08 -5.62
CA ASN A 212 24.26 6.40 -5.64
C ASN A 212 23.33 7.55 -5.25
N GLY A 213 22.41 7.30 -4.32
CA GLY A 213 21.46 8.29 -3.82
C GLY A 213 20.30 8.60 -4.77
N LYS A 214 20.15 7.86 -5.88
CA LYS A 214 19.10 8.11 -6.89
C LYS A 214 18.13 6.94 -6.96
N VAL A 215 16.86 7.21 -6.65
CA VAL A 215 15.79 6.19 -6.80
C VAL A 215 15.63 5.74 -8.25
N ARG A 216 15.91 6.62 -9.22
CA ARG A 216 15.86 6.28 -10.65
C ARG A 216 16.72 5.06 -10.97
N HIS A 217 17.93 4.96 -10.43
CA HIS A 217 18.81 3.82 -10.71
C HIS A 217 18.24 2.49 -10.18
N LEU A 218 17.44 2.51 -9.10
CA LEU A 218 16.72 1.33 -8.63
C LEU A 218 15.63 0.92 -9.63
N VAL A 219 14.84 1.88 -10.12
CA VAL A 219 13.78 1.62 -11.11
C VAL A 219 14.37 1.12 -12.43
N GLU A 220 15.43 1.76 -12.92
CA GLU A 220 16.12 1.36 -14.16
C GLU A 220 16.73 -0.04 -14.06
N ARG A 221 17.21 -0.45 -12.87
CA ARG A 221 17.74 -1.80 -12.63
C ARG A 221 16.68 -2.89 -12.82
N ALA A 222 15.41 -2.56 -12.63
CA ALA A 222 14.31 -3.50 -12.89
C ALA A 222 14.03 -3.72 -14.38
N ASN A 223 14.67 -2.94 -15.27
CA ASN A 223 14.63 -3.11 -16.73
C ASN A 223 13.19 -3.27 -17.27
N CYS A 224 12.35 -2.27 -16.96
CA CYS A 224 10.93 -2.24 -17.34
C CYS A 224 10.09 -3.43 -16.82
N SER A 225 10.54 -4.19 -15.81
CA SER A 225 9.70 -5.21 -15.17
C SER A 225 9.18 -4.74 -13.81
N ALA A 226 7.85 -4.72 -13.68
CA ALA A 226 7.15 -4.44 -12.43
C ALA A 226 7.48 -5.49 -11.37
N ILE A 227 7.50 -6.77 -11.76
CA ILE A 227 7.79 -7.88 -10.85
C ILE A 227 9.25 -7.88 -10.41
N GLU A 228 10.18 -7.54 -11.31
CA GLU A 228 11.59 -7.42 -10.93
C GLU A 228 11.81 -6.25 -9.97
N LEU A 229 11.12 -5.11 -10.15
CA LEU A 229 11.19 -4.00 -9.20
C LEU A 229 10.67 -4.39 -7.81
N VAL A 230 9.56 -5.12 -7.74
CA VAL A 230 9.06 -5.68 -6.46
C VAL A 230 10.11 -6.60 -5.83
N LYS A 231 10.73 -7.50 -6.60
CA LYS A 231 11.77 -8.40 -6.09
C LYS A 231 12.99 -7.66 -5.56
N LEU A 232 13.50 -6.66 -6.30
CA LEU A 232 14.62 -5.83 -5.86
C LEU A 232 14.31 -5.13 -4.54
N LEU A 233 13.12 -4.51 -4.42
CA LEU A 233 12.68 -3.87 -3.18
C LEU A 233 12.67 -4.85 -2.00
N VAL A 234 12.05 -6.03 -2.18
CA VAL A 234 11.92 -7.05 -1.13
C VAL A 234 13.27 -7.64 -0.75
N GLN A 235 14.14 -7.92 -1.70
CA GLN A 235 15.45 -8.54 -1.44
C GLN A 235 16.45 -7.57 -0.81
N GLU A 236 16.42 -6.31 -1.23
CA GLU A 236 17.44 -5.34 -0.86
C GLU A 236 17.05 -4.45 0.32
N ILE A 237 15.75 -4.32 0.62
CA ILE A 237 15.22 -3.46 1.68
C ILE A 237 14.29 -4.29 2.58
N PRO A 238 14.78 -4.76 3.76
CA PRO A 238 14.01 -5.62 4.65
C PRO A 238 12.62 -5.13 5.04
N GLY A 239 12.42 -3.81 5.16
CA GLY A 239 11.11 -3.22 5.44
C GLY A 239 10.04 -3.57 4.40
N PHE A 240 10.40 -3.85 3.15
CA PHE A 240 9.42 -4.28 2.12
C PHE A 240 9.09 -5.77 2.16
N ARG A 241 9.75 -6.58 3.00
CA ARG A 241 9.52 -8.03 3.15
C ARG A 241 8.25 -8.34 3.96
N ASP A 242 7.11 -8.03 3.38
CA ASP A 242 5.76 -8.32 3.88
C ASP A 242 5.42 -9.80 3.67
N GLU A 243 5.89 -10.62 4.62
CA GLU A 243 5.77 -12.09 4.61
C GLU A 243 5.24 -12.61 5.94
N ALA A 244 4.56 -13.75 5.91
CA ALA A 244 4.08 -14.46 7.09
C ALA A 244 4.29 -15.97 6.95
N LEU A 245 4.32 -16.68 8.08
CA LEU A 245 4.30 -18.14 8.11
C LEU A 245 2.86 -18.62 8.25
N TYR A 246 2.34 -19.34 7.25
CA TYR A 246 0.98 -19.87 7.25
C TYR A 246 0.96 -21.34 6.84
N ALA A 247 0.39 -22.20 7.69
CA ALA A 247 0.35 -23.65 7.47
C ALA A 247 1.74 -24.24 7.08
N SER A 248 2.78 -23.84 7.81
CA SER A 248 4.19 -24.22 7.60
C SER A 248 4.81 -23.75 6.28
N ARG A 249 4.20 -22.81 5.57
CA ARG A 249 4.75 -22.21 4.34
C ARG A 249 4.90 -20.71 4.50
N ARG A 250 6.01 -20.16 3.99
CA ARG A 250 6.17 -18.71 3.86
C ARG A 250 5.30 -18.20 2.72
N VAL A 251 4.50 -17.20 3.01
CA VAL A 251 3.61 -16.53 2.07
C VAL A 251 3.91 -15.03 2.08
N GLY A 252 3.81 -14.37 0.93
CA GLY A 252 4.13 -12.96 0.75
C GLY A 252 2.97 -12.17 0.13
N PHE A 253 2.78 -10.94 0.60
CA PHE A 253 1.79 -10.00 0.05
C PHE A 253 2.44 -8.77 -0.59
N TYR A 254 3.63 -8.38 -0.09
CA TYR A 254 4.47 -7.33 -0.65
C TYR A 254 3.73 -6.01 -0.94
N LYS A 255 2.73 -5.67 -0.11
CA LYS A 255 1.74 -4.62 -0.41
C LYS A 255 2.38 -3.29 -0.80
N ARG A 256 3.30 -2.76 0.03
CA ARG A 256 3.96 -1.48 -0.27
C ARG A 256 4.92 -1.53 -1.44
N ALA A 257 5.55 -2.68 -1.69
CA ALA A 257 6.42 -2.84 -2.85
C ALA A 257 5.58 -2.78 -4.13
N GLN A 258 4.44 -3.48 -4.16
CA GLN A 258 3.51 -3.42 -5.28
C GLN A 258 2.93 -2.01 -5.48
N ILE A 259 2.53 -1.32 -4.38
CA ILE A 259 2.06 0.07 -4.45
C ILE A 259 3.12 1.00 -5.04
N LEU A 260 4.38 0.89 -4.64
CA LEU A 260 5.44 1.75 -5.17
C LEU A 260 5.51 1.64 -6.69
N VAL A 261 5.52 0.41 -7.22
CA VAL A 261 5.54 0.18 -8.67
C VAL A 261 4.29 0.76 -9.35
N ALA A 262 3.11 0.52 -8.77
CA ALA A 262 1.85 1.01 -9.31
C ALA A 262 1.74 2.54 -9.30
N GLU A 263 2.23 3.21 -8.26
CA GLU A 263 2.27 4.67 -8.16
C GLU A 263 3.27 5.27 -9.16
N VAL A 264 4.42 4.63 -9.39
CA VAL A 264 5.37 5.05 -10.43
C VAL A 264 4.75 4.90 -11.82
N TRP A 265 4.10 3.77 -12.09
CA TRP A 265 3.35 3.55 -13.33
C TRP A 265 2.25 4.61 -13.52
N ALA A 266 1.46 4.87 -12.46
CA ALA A 266 0.37 5.85 -12.48
C ALA A 266 0.86 7.28 -12.74
N ALA A 267 1.83 7.73 -11.95
CA ALA A 267 2.32 9.10 -12.01
C ALA A 267 3.04 9.44 -13.32
N PHE A 268 3.67 8.47 -13.97
CA PHE A 268 4.32 8.65 -15.28
C PHE A 268 3.46 8.16 -16.45
N GLU A 269 2.16 7.95 -16.23
CA GLU A 269 1.18 7.55 -17.26
C GLU A 269 1.58 6.29 -18.07
N GLY A 270 2.33 5.36 -17.45
CA GLY A 270 2.82 4.15 -18.12
C GLY A 270 3.95 4.38 -19.14
N GLU A 271 4.55 5.58 -19.15
CA GLU A 271 5.61 5.97 -20.09
C GLU A 271 6.95 6.24 -19.38
N GLY A 272 8.05 6.09 -20.13
CA GLY A 272 9.39 6.41 -19.63
C GLY A 272 9.75 5.66 -18.34
N ILE A 273 9.92 6.40 -17.23
CA ILE A 273 10.26 5.83 -15.91
C ILE A 273 9.14 4.92 -15.38
N GLY A 274 7.87 5.20 -15.73
CA GLY A 274 6.73 4.38 -15.33
C GLY A 274 6.35 3.31 -16.34
N HIS A 275 7.15 3.08 -17.38
CA HIS A 275 6.89 2.01 -18.32
C HIS A 275 7.28 0.66 -17.72
N PHE A 276 6.31 -0.25 -17.63
CA PHE A 276 6.52 -1.63 -17.22
C PHE A 276 5.82 -2.59 -18.17
N ASP A 277 6.56 -3.58 -18.67
CA ASP A 277 6.08 -4.59 -19.63
C ASP A 277 5.10 -5.60 -19.03
N ASP A 278 5.17 -5.78 -17.70
CA ASP A 278 4.41 -6.80 -16.96
C ASP A 278 3.62 -6.23 -15.77
N ILE A 279 3.15 -4.98 -15.88
CA ILE A 279 2.39 -4.26 -14.84
C ILE A 279 1.14 -5.01 -14.39
N GLU A 280 0.49 -5.73 -15.30
CA GLU A 280 -0.72 -6.53 -15.06
C GLU A 280 -0.47 -7.74 -14.15
N ARG A 281 0.81 -8.10 -13.92
CA ARG A 281 1.19 -9.13 -12.96
C ARG A 281 1.16 -8.65 -11.52
N LEU A 282 1.01 -7.36 -11.24
CA LEU A 282 0.69 -6.92 -9.88
C LEU A 282 -0.73 -7.37 -9.49
N THR A 283 -0.99 -7.47 -8.19
CA THR A 283 -2.31 -7.80 -7.64
C THR A 283 -2.98 -6.56 -7.06
N MET A 284 -4.19 -6.75 -6.51
CA MET A 284 -4.73 -5.81 -5.53
C MET A 284 -3.82 -5.69 -4.31
N PHE A 285 -3.93 -4.58 -3.56
CA PHE A 285 -3.04 -4.25 -2.46
C PHE A 285 -3.69 -4.60 -1.14
N ALA A 286 -3.44 -5.83 -0.67
CA ALA A 286 -4.10 -6.40 0.51
C ALA A 286 -3.82 -5.59 1.80
N ASP A 287 -4.70 -4.62 2.08
CA ASP A 287 -4.69 -3.74 3.22
C ASP A 287 -5.85 -4.05 4.19
N TYR A 288 -6.12 -3.15 5.13
CA TYR A 288 -7.24 -3.29 6.08
C TYR A 288 -8.58 -2.76 5.58
N ARG A 289 -8.59 -1.99 4.49
CA ARG A 289 -9.77 -1.25 4.03
C ARG A 289 -10.55 -1.99 2.96
N VAL A 290 -9.89 -2.44 1.89
CA VAL A 290 -10.53 -3.16 0.79
C VAL A 290 -11.24 -4.44 1.26
N PRO A 291 -10.75 -5.22 2.25
CA PRO A 291 -11.49 -6.38 2.74
C PRO A 291 -12.89 -6.06 3.27
N GLN A 292 -13.12 -4.85 3.83
CA GLN A 292 -14.44 -4.45 4.34
C GLN A 292 -15.49 -4.37 3.23
N ILE A 293 -15.12 -3.75 2.09
CA ILE A 293 -16.03 -3.58 0.96
C ILE A 293 -16.25 -4.90 0.24
N LEU A 294 -15.22 -5.74 0.11
CA LEU A 294 -15.35 -7.08 -0.47
C LEU A 294 -16.35 -7.94 0.32
N GLN A 295 -16.31 -7.89 1.65
CA GLN A 295 -17.28 -8.58 2.50
C GLN A 295 -18.68 -8.00 2.33
N THR A 296 -18.82 -6.67 2.25
CA THR A 296 -20.12 -5.98 2.11
C THR A 296 -20.79 -6.24 0.76
N LEU A 297 -19.98 -6.41 -0.29
CA LEU A 297 -20.39 -6.85 -1.63
C LEU A 297 -20.71 -8.36 -1.67
N GLY A 298 -20.43 -9.09 -0.58
CA GLY A 298 -20.69 -10.51 -0.47
C GLY A 298 -19.67 -11.39 -1.20
N MET A 299 -18.52 -10.84 -1.61
CA MET A 299 -17.48 -11.57 -2.36
C MET A 299 -16.67 -12.52 -1.47
N VAL A 300 -16.54 -12.16 -0.19
CA VAL A 300 -15.93 -12.99 0.86
C VAL A 300 -16.88 -13.11 2.03
N THR A 301 -16.84 -14.25 2.72
CA THR A 301 -17.62 -14.51 3.94
C THR A 301 -16.65 -14.82 5.08
N TYR A 302 -16.94 -14.28 6.26
CA TYR A 302 -16.15 -14.50 7.46
C TYR A 302 -16.87 -15.43 8.43
N SER A 303 -16.10 -16.21 9.19
CA SER A 303 -16.66 -17.05 10.26
C SER A 303 -17.31 -16.18 11.35
N PRO A 304 -18.27 -16.72 12.13
CA PRO A 304 -18.83 -16.00 13.27
C PRO A 304 -17.77 -15.55 14.30
N ARG A 305 -16.69 -16.33 14.46
CA ARG A 305 -15.58 -15.99 15.36
C ARG A 305 -14.86 -14.75 14.84
N LEU A 306 -14.50 -14.73 13.55
CA LEU A 306 -13.82 -13.59 12.95
C LEU A 306 -14.68 -12.33 12.97
N ILE A 307 -15.97 -12.44 12.67
CA ILE A 307 -16.90 -11.31 12.78
C ILE A 307 -16.90 -10.72 14.20
N ASN A 308 -17.01 -11.56 15.24
CA ASN A 308 -16.97 -11.08 16.63
C ASN A 308 -15.64 -10.40 16.97
N MET A 309 -14.50 -10.92 16.49
CA MET A 309 -13.20 -10.27 16.67
C MET A 309 -13.14 -8.87 16.04
N LEU A 310 -13.72 -8.71 14.85
CA LEU A 310 -13.78 -7.42 14.15
C LEU A 310 -14.73 -6.45 14.85
N GLU A 311 -15.93 -6.90 15.23
CA GLU A 311 -16.94 -6.09 15.94
C GLU A 311 -16.48 -5.62 17.32
N SER A 312 -15.62 -6.40 17.98
CA SER A 312 -15.01 -6.05 19.26
C SER A 312 -13.75 -5.18 19.12
N TYR A 313 -13.34 -4.82 17.89
CA TYR A 313 -12.10 -4.10 17.60
C TYR A 313 -10.86 -4.76 18.25
N THR A 314 -10.85 -6.09 18.27
CA THR A 314 -9.74 -6.86 18.84
C THR A 314 -8.47 -6.60 18.03
N ASN A 315 -7.40 -6.21 18.70
CA ASN A 315 -6.09 -6.06 18.07
C ASN A 315 -5.62 -7.43 17.55
N MET A 316 -5.30 -7.49 16.26
CA MET A 316 -4.74 -8.69 15.62
C MET A 316 -3.25 -8.51 15.43
N GLU A 317 -2.48 -9.55 15.76
CA GLU A 317 -1.05 -9.59 15.47
C GLU A 317 -0.81 -9.64 13.95
N ASN A 318 0.24 -8.99 13.48
CA ASN A 318 0.67 -9.14 12.10
C ASN A 318 1.20 -10.56 11.89
N GLY A 319 0.75 -11.23 10.82
CA GLY A 319 1.03 -12.63 10.56
C GLY A 319 0.12 -13.61 11.31
N SER A 320 -0.89 -13.12 12.05
CA SER A 320 -1.89 -14.02 12.65
C SER A 320 -2.71 -14.71 11.57
N LYS A 321 -3.25 -15.88 11.91
CA LYS A 321 -4.08 -16.67 10.99
C LYS A 321 -5.22 -15.83 10.39
N GLU A 322 -5.95 -15.10 11.23
CA GLU A 322 -7.08 -14.27 10.84
C GLU A 322 -6.66 -13.14 9.87
N GLU A 323 -5.58 -12.44 10.20
CA GLU A 323 -5.06 -11.35 9.36
C GLU A 323 -4.59 -11.85 8.00
N VAL A 324 -3.81 -12.94 7.98
CA VAL A 324 -3.32 -13.55 6.73
C VAL A 324 -4.47 -14.05 5.86
N GLU A 325 -5.50 -14.67 6.45
CA GLU A 325 -6.68 -15.14 5.71
C GLU A 325 -7.51 -13.99 5.14
N ILE A 326 -7.70 -12.89 5.87
CA ILE A 326 -8.38 -11.68 5.35
C ILE A 326 -7.64 -11.13 4.14
N ARG A 327 -6.31 -11.00 4.23
CA ARG A 327 -5.48 -10.44 3.16
C ARG A 327 -5.46 -11.35 1.93
N ALA A 328 -5.28 -12.65 2.12
CA ALA A 328 -5.34 -13.64 1.05
C ALA A 328 -6.72 -13.70 0.37
N GLY A 329 -7.79 -13.67 1.16
CA GLY A 329 -9.15 -13.65 0.64
C GLY A 329 -9.43 -12.44 -0.23
N SER A 330 -8.85 -11.29 0.13
CA SER A 330 -8.97 -10.05 -0.64
C SER A 330 -8.28 -10.15 -1.99
N VAL A 331 -7.05 -10.68 -2.04
CA VAL A 331 -6.34 -10.94 -3.29
C VAL A 331 -7.15 -11.87 -4.18
N ILE A 332 -7.56 -13.04 -3.68
CA ILE A 332 -8.29 -14.02 -4.48
C ILE A 332 -9.65 -13.47 -4.95
N ALA A 333 -10.38 -12.75 -4.11
CA ALA A 333 -11.68 -12.20 -4.48
C ALA A 333 -11.58 -11.19 -5.63
N VAL A 334 -10.55 -10.33 -5.65
CA VAL A 334 -10.34 -9.37 -6.76
C VAL A 334 -9.87 -10.08 -8.04
N GLU A 335 -8.97 -11.06 -7.94
CA GLU A 335 -8.54 -11.84 -9.11
C GLU A 335 -9.71 -12.62 -9.75
N LEU A 336 -10.61 -13.17 -8.94
CA LEU A 336 -11.82 -13.83 -9.42
C LEU A 336 -12.85 -12.83 -9.97
N MET A 337 -12.98 -11.63 -9.38
CA MET A 337 -13.83 -10.57 -9.93
C MET A 337 -13.34 -10.12 -11.30
N ARG A 338 -12.03 -9.93 -11.47
CA ARG A 338 -11.42 -9.62 -12.77
C ARG A 338 -11.73 -10.70 -13.80
N SER A 339 -11.57 -11.97 -13.42
CA SER A 339 -11.89 -13.11 -14.29
C SER A 339 -13.39 -13.17 -14.65
N ALA A 340 -14.28 -12.85 -13.71
CA ALA A 340 -15.71 -12.79 -13.96
C ALA A 340 -16.07 -11.64 -14.93
N ILE A 341 -15.45 -10.46 -14.76
CA ILE A 341 -15.60 -9.33 -15.68
C ILE A 341 -15.13 -9.72 -17.09
N GLU A 342 -13.97 -10.36 -17.21
CA GLU A 342 -13.45 -10.85 -18.48
C GLU A 342 -14.47 -11.77 -19.17
N HIS A 343 -15.01 -12.76 -18.46
CA HIS A 343 -16.02 -13.67 -19.00
C HIS A 343 -17.31 -12.94 -19.44
N ILE A 344 -17.78 -11.94 -18.67
CA ILE A 344 -18.94 -11.11 -19.05
C ILE A 344 -18.66 -10.35 -20.35
N LEU A 345 -17.47 -9.74 -20.48
CA LEU A 345 -17.07 -8.99 -21.67
C LEU A 345 -16.91 -9.89 -22.90
N GLN A 346 -16.34 -11.10 -22.72
CA GLN A 346 -16.23 -12.12 -23.77
C GLN A 346 -17.62 -12.53 -24.28
N ASN A 347 -18.56 -12.84 -23.38
CA ASN A 347 -19.93 -13.23 -23.76
C ASN A 347 -20.69 -12.12 -24.48
N LYS A 348 -20.43 -10.86 -24.13
CA LYS A 348 -20.98 -9.68 -24.81
C LYS A 348 -20.26 -9.33 -26.12
N LYS A 349 -19.19 -10.05 -26.49
CA LYS A 349 -18.29 -9.72 -27.61
C LYS A 349 -17.73 -8.30 -27.54
N GLN A 350 -17.45 -7.84 -26.31
CA GLN A 350 -16.93 -6.51 -25.99
C GLN A 350 -15.52 -6.55 -25.43
N LEU A 351 -14.94 -7.74 -25.21
CA LEU A 351 -13.59 -7.85 -24.67
C LEU A 351 -12.57 -7.21 -25.62
N SER A 352 -11.85 -6.22 -25.10
CA SER A 352 -10.68 -5.60 -25.74
C SER A 352 -9.62 -5.29 -24.66
N PRO A 353 -8.32 -5.24 -25.01
CA PRO A 353 -7.25 -5.05 -24.03
C PRO A 353 -7.38 -3.80 -23.15
N GLY A 354 -7.99 -2.72 -23.65
CA GLY A 354 -8.21 -1.48 -22.88
C GLY A 354 -9.50 -1.46 -22.05
N LEU A 355 -10.34 -2.50 -22.12
CA LEU A 355 -11.63 -2.54 -21.43
C LEU A 355 -11.63 -3.49 -20.23
N LEU A 356 -10.72 -4.46 -20.18
CA LEU A 356 -10.57 -5.34 -19.02
C LEU A 356 -9.70 -4.62 -17.97
N PRO A 357 -10.25 -4.20 -16.82
CA PRO A 357 -9.44 -3.58 -15.78
C PRO A 357 -8.40 -4.56 -15.22
N SER A 358 -7.22 -4.03 -14.92
CA SER A 358 -6.19 -4.68 -14.11
C SER A 358 -6.63 -4.81 -12.65
N SER A 359 -5.94 -5.67 -11.89
CA SER A 359 -6.20 -5.79 -10.45
C SER A 359 -5.85 -4.51 -9.67
N ILE A 360 -4.92 -3.70 -10.18
CA ILE A 360 -4.57 -2.37 -9.64
C ILE A 360 -5.77 -1.42 -9.78
N GLU A 361 -6.35 -1.33 -10.97
CA GLU A 361 -7.52 -0.47 -11.22
C GLU A 361 -8.73 -0.89 -10.38
N LEU A 362 -8.96 -2.20 -10.24
CA LEU A 362 -10.03 -2.71 -9.38
C LEU A 362 -9.79 -2.37 -7.91
N ASP A 363 -8.55 -2.46 -7.43
CA ASP A 363 -8.18 -2.10 -6.05
C ASP A 363 -8.50 -0.62 -5.75
N PHE A 364 -8.01 0.30 -6.58
CA PHE A 364 -8.25 1.73 -6.41
C PHE A 364 -9.73 2.07 -6.46
N TRP A 365 -10.45 1.48 -7.41
CA TRP A 365 -11.90 1.68 -7.52
C TRP A 365 -12.65 1.16 -6.29
N LEU A 366 -12.29 -0.02 -5.77
CA LEU A 366 -12.88 -0.61 -4.57
C LEU A 366 -12.54 0.20 -3.32
N TRP A 367 -11.33 0.73 -3.22
CA TRP A 367 -10.91 1.61 -2.12
C TRP A 367 -11.73 2.91 -2.10
N ASP A 368 -11.93 3.54 -3.26
CA ASP A 368 -12.77 4.74 -3.39
C ASP A 368 -14.23 4.46 -3.10
N LEU A 369 -14.75 3.30 -3.53
CA LEU A 369 -16.09 2.85 -3.15
C LEU A 369 -16.22 2.71 -1.63
N ALA A 370 -15.24 2.08 -0.97
CA ALA A 370 -15.22 1.91 0.47
C ALA A 370 -15.17 3.27 1.20
N LYS A 371 -14.46 4.26 0.65
CA LYS A 371 -14.44 5.63 1.19
C LYS A 371 -15.77 6.35 1.06
N ARG A 372 -16.41 6.29 -0.12
CA ARG A 372 -17.72 6.91 -0.34
C ARG A 372 -18.79 6.33 0.58
N GLN A 373 -18.82 5.00 0.74
CA GLN A 373 -19.78 4.35 1.65
C GLN A 373 -19.57 4.75 3.12
N GLU A 374 -18.33 4.93 3.58
CA GLU A 374 -18.07 5.44 4.95
C GLU A 374 -18.62 6.86 5.13
N LEU A 375 -18.48 7.73 4.13
CA LEU A 375 -19.02 9.09 4.19
C LEU A 375 -20.56 9.07 4.19
N GLU A 376 -21.18 8.26 3.32
CA GLU A 376 -22.63 8.12 3.25
C GLU A 376 -23.24 7.55 4.56
N GLN A 377 -22.56 6.61 5.22
CA GLN A 377 -22.95 6.09 6.54
C GLN A 377 -22.84 7.15 7.65
N LYS A 378 -21.88 8.07 7.57
CA LYS A 378 -21.78 9.18 8.54
C LYS A 378 -22.88 10.22 8.31
N SER A 379 -23.32 10.42 7.07
CA SER A 379 -24.35 11.39 6.71
C SER A 379 -25.79 10.87 6.82
N SER A 380 -25.97 9.56 6.64
CA SER A 380 -27.28 8.90 6.69
C SER A 380 -27.28 7.96 7.89
N ASN A 381 -28.28 8.00 8.78
CA ASN A 381 -28.51 6.98 9.83
C ASN A 381 -28.88 5.59 9.24
N SER A 382 -28.23 5.19 8.15
CA SER A 382 -28.46 3.96 7.40
C SER A 382 -27.92 2.76 8.17
N LYS A 383 -28.72 1.69 8.23
CA LYS A 383 -28.43 0.47 9.01
C LYS A 383 -27.40 -0.46 8.36
N ARG A 384 -26.91 -0.17 7.16
CA ARG A 384 -25.94 -1.06 6.50
C ARG A 384 -24.55 -0.75 7.04
N VAL A 385 -24.21 -1.38 8.16
CA VAL A 385 -22.93 -1.22 8.85
C VAL A 385 -21.87 -2.01 8.08
N LEU A 386 -20.82 -1.32 7.60
CA LEU A 386 -19.61 -1.99 7.12
C LEU A 386 -19.03 -2.80 8.29
N VAL A 387 -18.73 -4.08 8.09
CA VAL A 387 -17.97 -4.85 9.10
C VAL A 387 -16.68 -4.07 9.41
N PRO A 388 -16.32 -3.84 10.68
CA PRO A 388 -15.10 -3.13 11.03
C PRO A 388 -13.86 -3.73 10.36
N HIS A 389 -12.87 -2.89 10.07
CA HIS A 389 -11.60 -3.39 9.55
C HIS A 389 -10.86 -4.14 10.64
N HIS A 390 -9.97 -5.05 10.26
CA HIS A 390 -9.09 -5.66 11.25
C HIS A 390 -8.15 -4.60 11.86
N CYS A 391 -7.93 -4.71 13.16
CA CYS A 391 -7.07 -3.80 13.93
C CYS A 391 -5.65 -4.37 14.02
N THR A 392 -4.98 -4.51 12.87
CA THR A 392 -3.55 -4.88 12.84
C THR A 392 -2.71 -3.63 12.66
N ARG A 393 -1.73 -3.44 13.52
CA ARG A 393 -0.75 -2.35 13.41
C ARG A 393 0.58 -2.94 12.96
N SER A 394 1.01 -2.58 11.76
CA SER A 394 2.23 -3.10 11.14
C SER A 394 2.88 -2.06 10.24
N ILE A 395 4.16 -2.27 9.92
CA ILE A 395 4.84 -1.45 8.95
C ILE A 395 4.47 -1.81 7.50
N TYR A 396 3.70 -2.87 7.27
CA TYR A 396 3.57 -3.47 5.94
C TYR A 396 2.38 -2.96 5.12
N TYR A 397 1.32 -2.44 5.74
CA TYR A 397 0.13 -1.95 5.00
C TYR A 397 -0.70 -0.89 5.71
#